data_AF-A0A8H3YFN3-F1
#
_entry.id   AF-A0A8H3YFN3-F1
#
_cell.length_a   1.000
_cell.length_b   1.000
_cell.length_c   1.000
_cell.angle_alpha   90.00
_cell.angle_beta   90.00
_cell.angle_gamma   90.00
#
_symmetry.space_group_name_H-M   'P 1'
#
loop_
_entity.id
_entity.type
_entity.pdbx_description
1 polymer ?
#
loop_
_entity_poly.entity_id
_entity_poly.type
_entity_poly.pdbx_seq_one_letter_code
_entity_poly.pdbx_strand_id
1 'polypeptide(L)'
;MGKSLRNKKKVAARTAKRTDSFYAVHHAARLQRLSSKLTTEGELVKPDVKEDEMKVDDEETVEGDKQVKAEDVKREDADMEGEPKKISTSGPRLNRREEWRMSKGLSIRPESKGMNRQGTTKARRKSGRSARRR
;
A
#
# COMPACT_ATOMS: atom_id res chain seq x y z
N MET A 1 33.11 12.56 34.07
CA MET A 1 32.60 12.52 32.68
C MET A 1 31.34 11.69 32.59
N GLY A 2 30.26 12.23 32.03
CA GLY A 2 28.99 11.50 31.83
C GLY A 2 29.09 10.38 30.79
N LYS A 3 28.10 9.47 30.77
CA LYS A 3 28.01 8.44 29.72
C LYS A 3 27.33 9.02 28.47
N SER A 4 27.85 8.72 27.29
CA SER A 4 27.22 9.09 26.00
C SER A 4 25.81 8.49 25.84
N LEU A 5 24.96 9.17 25.08
CA LEU A 5 23.62 8.69 24.70
C LEU A 5 23.65 7.31 24.03
N ARG A 6 24.69 7.05 23.22
CA ARG A 6 24.89 5.79 22.48
C ARG A 6 25.70 4.75 23.27
N ASN A 7 25.97 4.99 24.56
CA ASN A 7 26.69 4.03 25.37
C ASN A 7 25.91 2.71 25.46
N LYS A 8 26.51 1.59 25.03
CA LYS A 8 25.89 0.27 24.95
C LYS A 8 25.20 -0.17 26.25
N LYS A 9 25.83 0.04 27.42
CA LYS A 9 25.23 -0.33 28.72
C LYS A 9 23.95 0.46 28.99
N LYS A 10 23.93 1.76 28.65
CA LYS A 10 22.74 2.62 28.84
C LYS A 10 21.67 2.33 27.80
N VAL A 11 22.05 2.02 26.56
CA VAL A 11 21.10 1.61 25.52
C VAL A 11 20.44 0.29 25.91
N ALA A 12 21.21 -0.73 26.31
CA ALA A 12 20.68 -2.03 26.75
C ALA A 12 19.69 -1.89 27.92
N ALA A 13 20.04 -1.11 28.94
CA ALA A 13 19.14 -0.85 30.06
C ALA A 13 17.85 -0.13 29.65
N ARG A 14 17.91 0.79 28.67
CA ARG A 14 16.71 1.41 28.11
C ARG A 14 15.88 0.43 27.29
N THR A 15 16.51 -0.47 26.54
CA THR A 15 15.82 -1.50 25.77
C THR A 15 15.04 -2.44 26.70
N ALA A 16 15.69 -2.95 27.76
CA ALA A 16 15.02 -3.79 28.77
C ALA A 16 13.83 -3.07 29.42
N LYS A 17 13.96 -1.77 29.74
CA LYS A 17 12.82 -0.98 30.24
C LYS A 17 11.69 -0.82 29.23
N ARG A 18 11.97 -0.79 27.93
CA ARG A 18 10.92 -0.68 26.90
C ARG A 18 10.15 -1.98 26.71
N THR A 19 10.78 -3.13 26.94
CA THR A 19 10.16 -4.44 26.72
C THR A 19 9.55 -5.03 27.99
N ASP A 20 10.22 -4.89 29.14
CA ASP A 20 9.93 -5.71 30.32
C ASP A 20 9.31 -4.91 31.48
N SER A 21 9.06 -3.61 31.31
CA SER A 21 8.53 -2.75 32.37
C SER A 21 7.17 -2.15 32.03
N PHE A 22 6.62 -1.35 32.96
CA PHE A 22 5.35 -0.63 32.81
C PHE A 22 5.20 0.16 31.50
N TYR A 23 6.31 0.61 30.90
CA TYR A 23 6.27 1.26 29.58
C TYR A 23 5.68 0.36 28.49
N ALA A 24 6.00 -0.94 28.51
CA ALA A 24 5.47 -1.90 27.56
C ALA A 24 3.96 -2.09 27.74
N VAL A 25 3.52 -2.23 28.99
CA VAL A 25 2.10 -2.42 29.35
C VAL A 25 1.26 -1.22 28.92
N HIS A 26 1.71 0.00 29.24
CA HIS A 26 1.00 1.22 28.84
C HIS A 26 0.95 1.39 27.31
N HIS A 27 2.04 1.04 26.62
CA HIS A 27 2.07 1.08 25.17
C HIS A 27 1.07 0.09 24.55
N ALA A 28 1.06 -1.16 25.04
CA ALA A 28 0.12 -2.18 24.59
C ALA A 28 -1.34 -1.78 24.85
N ALA A 29 -1.65 -1.26 26.04
CA ALA A 29 -3.00 -0.78 26.38
C ALA A 29 -3.44 0.36 25.46
N ARG A 30 -2.53 1.29 25.11
CA ARG A 30 -2.83 2.37 24.16
C ARG A 30 -3.10 1.82 22.76
N LEU A 31 -2.28 0.87 22.30
CA LEU A 31 -2.49 0.23 21.00
C LEU A 31 -3.84 -0.48 20.93
N GLN A 32 -4.22 -1.23 21.97
CA GLN A 32 -5.51 -1.91 22.05
C GLN A 32 -6.68 -0.92 21.98
N ARG A 33 -6.61 0.19 22.73
CA ARG A 33 -7.63 1.25 22.66
C ARG A 33 -7.75 1.84 21.26
N LEU A 34 -6.63 2.11 20.59
CA LEU A 34 -6.63 2.64 19.24
C LEU A 34 -7.18 1.63 18.22
N SER A 35 -6.82 0.34 18.34
CA SER A 35 -7.39 -0.68 17.46
C SER A 35 -8.89 -0.81 17.66
N SER A 36 -9.39 -0.80 18.90
CA SER A 36 -10.83 -0.87 19.17
C SER A 36 -11.60 0.33 18.60
N LYS A 37 -11.00 1.53 18.65
CA LYS A 37 -11.59 2.73 18.01
C LYS A 37 -11.62 2.61 16.49
N LEU A 38 -10.50 2.20 15.88
CA LEU A 38 -10.42 2.06 14.43
C LEU A 38 -11.34 0.95 13.90
N THR A 39 -11.53 -0.14 14.65
CA THR A 39 -12.48 -1.18 14.24
C THR A 39 -13.91 -0.72 14.38
N THR A 40 -14.27 0.00 15.44
CA THR A 40 -15.64 0.53 15.62
C THR A 40 -15.96 1.63 14.60
N GLU A 41 -15.06 2.59 14.41
CA GLU A 41 -15.20 3.62 13.37
C GLU A 41 -15.13 3.03 11.95
N GLY A 42 -14.26 2.04 11.72
CA GLY A 42 -14.13 1.36 10.43
C GLY A 42 -15.29 0.43 10.11
N GLU A 43 -15.97 -0.12 11.12
CA GLU A 43 -17.19 -0.91 10.97
C GLU A 43 -18.40 -0.01 10.71
N LEU A 44 -18.45 1.17 11.32
CA LEU A 44 -19.44 2.22 10.98
C LEU A 44 -19.27 2.78 9.55
N VAL A 45 -18.12 2.56 8.91
CA VAL A 45 -17.82 2.97 7.52
C VAL A 45 -17.83 1.78 6.55
N LYS A 46 -18.35 0.61 6.96
CA LYS A 46 -18.79 -0.41 5.99
C LYS A 46 -20.24 -0.10 5.59
N PRO A 47 -20.50 0.50 4.41
CA PRO A 47 -21.86 0.59 3.91
C PRO A 47 -22.28 -0.78 3.38
N ASP A 48 -22.61 -1.71 4.26
CA ASP A 48 -23.36 -2.90 3.87
C ASP A 48 -24.85 -2.55 3.92
N VAL A 49 -25.36 -2.24 2.74
CA VAL A 49 -26.77 -2.25 2.37
C VAL A 49 -27.46 -3.46 3.00
N LYS A 50 -28.37 -3.23 3.96
CA LYS A 50 -29.67 -3.89 4.09
C LYS A 50 -30.54 -3.29 5.20
N GLU A 51 -31.59 -2.63 4.72
CA GLU A 51 -32.97 -2.62 5.22
C GLU A 51 -33.27 -1.96 6.57
N ASP A 52 -33.71 -0.70 6.46
CA ASP A 52 -34.98 -0.19 6.98
C ASP A 52 -35.67 -0.99 8.10
N GLU A 53 -35.50 -0.53 9.35
CA GLU A 53 -36.63 -0.43 10.27
C GLU A 53 -36.68 0.97 10.88
N MET A 54 -37.78 1.65 10.55
CA MET A 54 -38.20 2.95 11.06
C MET A 54 -38.18 3.01 12.58
N LYS A 55 -37.54 4.04 13.12
CA LYS A 55 -38.12 4.78 14.25
C LYS A 55 -37.97 6.28 14.00
N VAL A 56 -39.08 6.84 13.55
CA VAL A 56 -39.35 8.26 13.33
C VAL A 56 -39.52 8.95 14.68
N ASP A 57 -38.79 10.05 14.87
CA ASP A 57 -39.09 11.18 15.77
C ASP A 57 -38.26 12.36 15.22
N ASP A 58 -38.72 13.00 14.13
CA ASP A 58 -39.48 14.25 14.09
C ASP A 58 -38.66 15.50 14.49
N GLU A 59 -38.01 16.14 13.51
CA GLU A 59 -38.13 17.59 13.22
C GLU A 59 -37.24 18.05 12.04
N GLU A 60 -37.89 18.64 11.04
CA GLU A 60 -37.47 19.72 10.11
C GLU A 60 -36.36 19.55 9.03
N THR A 61 -36.84 19.46 7.77
CA THR A 61 -36.73 20.52 6.72
C THR A 61 -35.63 20.44 5.62
N VAL A 62 -36.14 20.26 4.38
CA VAL A 62 -35.73 20.80 3.04
C VAL A 62 -34.85 19.99 2.07
N GLU A 63 -35.58 19.43 1.07
CA GLU A 63 -35.40 19.41 -0.40
C GLU A 63 -34.02 19.31 -1.06
N GLY A 64 -33.92 18.41 -2.05
CA GLY A 64 -32.89 18.51 -3.09
C GLY A 64 -32.72 17.29 -4.00
N ASP A 65 -33.71 17.06 -4.85
CA ASP A 65 -33.79 16.10 -5.96
C ASP A 65 -32.55 16.05 -6.91
N LYS A 66 -32.11 14.83 -7.30
CA LYS A 66 -31.66 14.48 -8.67
C LYS A 66 -31.18 13.02 -8.83
N GLN A 67 -31.98 12.27 -9.59
CA GLN A 67 -31.69 11.02 -10.32
C GLN A 67 -30.36 11.04 -11.10
N VAL A 68 -29.68 9.89 -11.28
CA VAL A 68 -29.51 9.18 -12.59
C VAL A 68 -29.11 7.71 -12.37
N LYS A 69 -29.79 6.82 -13.10
CA LYS A 69 -29.58 5.38 -13.35
C LYS A 69 -28.12 4.98 -13.62
N ALA A 70 -27.72 3.81 -13.10
CA ALA A 70 -26.66 2.99 -13.71
C ALA A 70 -27.24 1.62 -14.06
N GLU A 71 -27.27 1.35 -15.35
CA GLU A 71 -27.78 0.13 -15.96
C GLU A 71 -26.90 -1.09 -15.68
N ASP A 72 -27.61 -2.20 -15.62
CA ASP A 72 -27.23 -3.57 -15.37
C ASP A 72 -26.27 -4.12 -16.44
N VAL A 73 -25.05 -4.53 -16.05
CA VAL A 73 -24.17 -5.34 -16.90
C VAL A 73 -23.91 -6.65 -16.18
N LYS A 74 -24.65 -7.66 -16.66
CA LYS A 74 -24.53 -9.10 -16.38
C LYS A 74 -23.08 -9.55 -16.11
N ARG A 75 -22.84 -10.11 -14.93
CA ARG A 75 -21.73 -11.02 -14.68
C ARG A 75 -22.16 -12.43 -15.06
N GLU A 76 -21.62 -12.93 -16.15
CA GLU A 76 -21.56 -14.36 -16.41
C GLU A 76 -20.38 -14.92 -15.62
N ASP A 77 -20.71 -15.62 -14.53
CA ASP A 77 -19.77 -16.43 -13.77
C ASP A 77 -19.36 -17.64 -14.62
N ALA A 78 -18.16 -17.56 -15.21
CA ALA A 78 -17.51 -18.68 -15.88
C ALA A 78 -16.40 -19.24 -14.99
N ASP A 79 -16.70 -20.37 -14.36
CA ASP A 79 -15.85 -21.48 -13.95
C ASP A 79 -14.33 -21.21 -13.82
N MET A 80 -13.87 -21.08 -12.58
CA MET A 80 -12.45 -21.06 -12.18
C MET A 80 -11.99 -22.44 -11.70
N GLU A 81 -12.02 -23.44 -12.58
CA GLU A 81 -11.20 -24.66 -12.41
C GLU A 81 -9.98 -24.58 -13.32
N GLY A 82 -8.88 -24.06 -12.77
CA GLY A 82 -7.58 -24.08 -13.43
C GLY A 82 -6.46 -23.94 -12.39
N GLU A 83 -5.41 -24.75 -12.54
CA GLU A 83 -4.19 -24.66 -11.73
C GLU A 83 -3.75 -23.21 -11.53
N PRO A 84 -3.17 -22.84 -10.36
CA PRO A 84 -2.85 -21.45 -10.07
C PRO A 84 -1.83 -20.92 -11.08
N LYS A 85 -2.33 -20.24 -12.11
CA LYS A 85 -1.51 -19.53 -13.10
C LYS A 85 -0.66 -18.55 -12.32
N LYS A 86 0.67 -18.68 -12.41
CA LYS A 86 1.60 -17.79 -11.73
C LYS A 86 1.44 -16.39 -12.32
N ILE A 87 0.63 -15.55 -11.67
CA ILE A 87 0.38 -14.18 -12.10
C ILE A 87 1.69 -13.41 -11.91
N SER A 88 2.38 -13.13 -13.01
CA SER A 88 3.59 -12.32 -13.00
C SER A 88 3.23 -10.87 -12.70
N THR A 89 3.47 -10.42 -11.46
CA THR A 89 3.33 -9.02 -11.04
C THR A 89 4.37 -8.09 -11.71
N SER A 90 5.22 -8.63 -12.58
CA SER A 90 6.32 -7.91 -13.24
C SER A 90 5.97 -7.35 -14.63
N GLY A 91 4.70 -7.46 -15.05
CA GLY A 91 4.18 -6.93 -16.31
C GLY A 91 4.40 -5.42 -16.53
N PRO A 92 4.06 -4.90 -17.73
CA PRO A 92 4.14 -3.47 -18.03
C PRO A 92 3.31 -2.68 -17.02
N ARG A 93 3.89 -1.63 -16.46
CA ARG A 93 3.22 -0.76 -15.46
C ARG A 93 2.57 0.44 -16.13
N LEU A 94 2.65 0.53 -17.46
CA LEU A 94 2.12 1.62 -18.30
C LEU A 94 2.48 3.01 -17.75
N ASN A 95 3.68 3.13 -17.20
CA ASN A 95 4.17 4.41 -16.73
C ASN A 95 4.56 5.26 -17.96
N ARG A 96 4.47 6.58 -17.89
CA ARG A 96 4.79 7.52 -18.98
C ARG A 96 6.13 7.24 -19.68
N ARG A 97 7.12 6.71 -18.95
CA ARG A 97 8.41 6.29 -19.51
C ARG A 97 8.30 5.05 -20.40
N GLU A 98 7.50 4.06 -20.02
CA GLU A 98 7.25 2.84 -20.80
C GLU A 98 6.46 3.20 -22.08
N GLU A 99 5.44 4.05 -21.96
CA GLU A 99 4.67 4.56 -23.10
C GLU A 99 5.54 5.34 -24.09
N TRP A 100 6.37 6.28 -23.62
CA TRP A 100 7.30 7.02 -24.48
C TRP A 100 8.32 6.11 -25.17
N ARG A 101 8.71 4.99 -24.53
CA ARG A 101 9.61 4.02 -25.16
C ARG A 101 8.88 3.22 -26.23
N MET A 102 7.67 2.75 -25.95
CA MET A 102 6.81 2.07 -26.92
C MET A 102 6.51 2.95 -28.14
N SER A 103 6.16 4.23 -27.91
CA SER A 103 5.91 5.20 -28.99
C SER A 103 7.16 5.52 -29.81
N LYS A 104 8.36 5.28 -29.27
CA LYS A 104 9.64 5.44 -29.96
C LYS A 104 10.19 4.12 -30.52
N GLY A 105 9.40 3.04 -30.52
CA GLY A 105 9.82 1.72 -31.01
C GLY A 105 10.94 1.08 -30.18
N LEU A 106 11.12 1.51 -28.93
CA LEU A 106 12.10 0.98 -27.98
C LEU A 106 11.43 -0.03 -27.05
N SER A 107 12.18 -1.05 -26.62
CA SER A 107 11.70 -2.02 -25.62
C SER A 107 11.19 -1.35 -24.34
N ILE A 108 10.09 -1.84 -23.76
CA ILE A 108 9.42 -1.27 -22.57
C ILE A 108 10.43 -0.96 -21.44
N ARG A 109 11.34 -1.91 -21.17
CA ARG A 109 12.44 -1.75 -20.21
C ARG A 109 13.78 -1.79 -20.93
N PRO A 110 14.75 -0.92 -20.58
CA PRO A 110 16.08 -0.99 -21.16
C PRO A 110 16.72 -2.34 -20.82
N GLU A 111 17.31 -2.99 -21.82
CA GLU A 111 18.03 -4.25 -21.63
C GLU A 111 19.44 -3.98 -21.07
N SER A 112 19.89 -4.83 -20.15
CA SER A 112 21.29 -4.82 -19.69
C SER A 112 22.14 -5.55 -20.72
N LYS A 113 23.02 -4.82 -21.43
CA LYS A 113 23.98 -5.41 -22.35
C LYS A 113 25.34 -5.62 -21.65
N GLY A 114 25.75 -6.88 -21.56
CA GLY A 114 27.07 -7.30 -21.10
C GLY A 114 27.25 -7.42 -19.59
N MET A 115 28.42 -7.92 -19.23
CA MET A 115 28.89 -8.07 -17.85
C MET A 115 29.76 -6.87 -17.44
N ASN A 116 29.80 -6.53 -16.15
CA ASN A 116 30.83 -5.63 -15.62
C ASN A 116 32.14 -6.40 -15.33
N ARG A 117 33.20 -5.68 -14.98
CA ARG A 117 34.52 -6.26 -14.66
C ARG A 117 34.47 -7.25 -13.49
N GLN A 118 33.47 -7.12 -12.61
CA GLN A 118 33.22 -8.02 -11.48
C GLN A 118 32.36 -9.24 -11.83
N GLY A 119 32.05 -9.48 -13.11
CA GLY A 119 31.28 -10.66 -13.53
C GLY A 119 29.78 -10.58 -13.26
N THR A 120 29.25 -9.41 -12.87
CA THR A 120 27.81 -9.20 -12.65
C THR A 120 27.17 -8.41 -13.79
N THR A 121 25.85 -8.53 -13.97
CA THR A 121 25.14 -7.86 -15.06
C THR A 121 25.36 -6.34 -15.00
N LYS A 122 25.73 -5.75 -16.13
CA LYS A 122 26.05 -4.31 -16.19
C LYS A 122 24.79 -3.49 -15.88
N ALA A 123 24.96 -2.47 -15.02
CA ALA A 123 23.86 -1.58 -14.66
C ALA A 123 23.26 -0.90 -15.91
N ARG A 124 21.93 -0.92 -15.99
CA ARG A 124 21.15 -0.35 -17.09
C ARG A 124 21.22 1.17 -17.03
N ARG A 125 21.49 1.82 -18.16
CA ARG A 125 21.46 3.29 -18.26
C ARG A 125 20.05 3.77 -18.55
N LYS A 126 19.68 4.89 -17.93
CA LYS A 126 18.41 5.58 -18.22
C LYS A 126 18.56 6.33 -19.55
N SER A 127 17.62 6.13 -20.48
CA SER A 127 17.58 6.89 -21.74
C SER A 127 17.60 8.40 -21.47
N GLY A 128 18.41 9.14 -22.23
CA GLY A 128 18.56 10.60 -22.11
C GLY A 128 19.56 11.08 -21.06
N ARG A 129 20.29 10.19 -20.37
CA ARG A 129 21.41 10.59 -19.51
C ARG A 129 22.75 10.36 -20.19
N SER A 130 23.57 11.41 -20.24
CA SER A 130 24.93 11.35 -20.75
C SER A 130 25.76 10.34 -19.97
N ALA A 131 26.77 9.81 -20.65
CA ALA A 131 27.68 8.89 -20.01
C ALA A 131 28.52 9.61 -18.97
N ARG A 132 28.44 9.22 -17.68
CA ARG A 132 29.46 9.65 -16.71
C ARG A 132 30.79 9.06 -17.16
N ARG A 133 31.71 9.92 -17.63
CA ARG A 133 33.12 9.57 -17.80
C ARG A 133 33.63 9.12 -16.44
N ARG A 134 34.06 7.86 -16.38
CA ARG A 134 34.81 7.28 -15.27
C ARG A 134 36.09 6.77 -15.88
#